data_AF-A0A399T161-F1
#
_entry.id   AF-A0A399T161-F1
#
_cell.length_a   1.000
_cell.length_b   1.000
_cell.length_c   1.000
_cell.angle_alpha   90.00
_cell.angle_beta   90.00
_cell.angle_gamma   90.00
#
_symmetry.space_group_name_H-M   'P 1'
#
loop_
_entity.id
_entity.type
_entity.pdbx_description
1 polymer ?
#
loop_
_entity_poly.entity_id
_entity_poly.type
_entity_poly.pdbx_seq_one_letter_code
_entity_poly.pdbx_strand_id
1 'polypeptide(L)'
;MSTAPEHVPTERRITRLAIETSIGLAWNAEGAIRGLPPLAWQLGGPWEGVHFTGDADAYAPEVRRDVIESWIAGLGLADAIDLTDGPLARRGDDMVWTGALDDVVFELRYPADCADPAGPDA
;
A
#
# COMPACT_ATOMS: atom_id res chain seq x y z
N MET A 1 25.93 24.15 -45.62
CA MET A 1 25.31 22.85 -45.26
C MET A 1 25.37 22.73 -43.75
N SER A 2 24.23 22.73 -43.06
CA SER A 2 24.14 22.65 -41.59
C SER A 2 23.78 21.22 -41.21
N THR A 3 24.72 20.51 -40.59
CA THR A 3 24.48 19.19 -40.00
C THR A 3 23.92 19.41 -38.60
N ALA A 4 22.60 19.59 -38.49
CA ALA A 4 21.95 19.47 -37.19
C ALA A 4 22.16 18.03 -36.69
N PRO A 5 22.59 17.80 -35.43
CA PRO A 5 22.75 16.46 -34.90
C PRO A 5 21.39 15.77 -34.94
N GLU A 6 21.33 14.59 -35.56
CA GLU A 6 20.14 13.74 -35.49
C GLU A 6 19.88 13.40 -34.03
N HIS A 7 18.69 13.77 -33.53
CA HIS A 7 18.28 13.48 -32.17
C HIS A 7 17.95 11.99 -32.09
N VAL A 8 18.95 11.16 -31.82
CA VAL A 8 18.74 9.74 -31.56
C VAL A 8 17.92 9.62 -30.27
N PRO A 9 16.76 8.94 -30.26
CA PRO A 9 16.01 8.72 -29.04
C PRO A 9 16.84 7.84 -28.11
N THR A 10 17.28 8.39 -26.98
CA THR A 10 17.85 7.57 -25.92
C THR A 10 16.73 6.71 -25.34
N GLU A 11 16.83 5.39 -25.44
CA GLU A 11 15.94 4.47 -24.74
C GLU A 11 16.04 4.74 -23.23
N ARG A 12 15.04 5.43 -22.67
CA ARG A 12 14.91 5.58 -21.23
C ARG A 12 14.48 4.23 -20.67
N ARG A 13 15.43 3.47 -20.13
CA ARG A 13 15.12 2.32 -19.28
C ARG A 13 14.48 2.83 -18.00
N ILE A 14 13.16 2.70 -17.91
CA ILE A 14 12.42 2.95 -16.68
C ILE A 14 12.75 1.80 -15.72
N THR A 15 13.29 2.14 -14.55
CA THR A 15 13.59 1.16 -13.52
C THR A 15 12.34 0.83 -12.71
N ARG A 16 12.29 -0.36 -12.10
CA ARG A 16 11.22 -0.72 -11.17
C ARG A 16 11.07 0.31 -10.05
N LEU A 17 12.19 0.77 -9.50
CA LEU A 17 12.21 1.82 -8.47
C LEU A 17 11.53 3.12 -8.94
N ALA A 18 11.76 3.55 -10.19
CA ALA A 18 11.11 4.73 -10.73
C ALA A 18 9.59 4.55 -10.84
N ILE A 19 9.13 3.35 -11.22
CA ILE A 19 7.71 3.00 -11.30
C ILE A 19 7.08 3.02 -9.90
N GLU A 20 7.70 2.32 -8.94
CA GLU A 20 7.22 2.26 -7.55
C GLU A 20 7.21 3.65 -6.90
N THR A 21 8.19 4.50 -7.21
CA THR A 21 8.20 5.90 -6.75
C THR A 21 7.02 6.68 -7.33
N SER A 22 6.74 6.56 -8.63
CA SER A 22 5.58 7.22 -9.25
C SER A 22 4.25 6.72 -8.70
N ILE A 23 4.13 5.42 -8.45
CA ILE A 23 2.95 4.80 -7.82
C ILE A 23 2.76 5.35 -6.40
N GLY A 24 3.81 5.35 -5.59
CA GLY A 24 3.74 5.85 -4.22
C GLY A 24 3.38 7.33 -4.15
N LEU A 25 3.89 8.14 -5.08
CA LEU A 25 3.48 9.54 -5.21
C LEU A 25 2.00 9.67 -5.56
N ALA A 26 1.50 8.89 -6.53
CA ALA A 26 0.13 8.95 -6.97
C ALA A 26 -0.86 8.50 -5.87
N TRP A 27 -0.60 7.34 -5.25
CA TRP A 27 -1.45 6.84 -4.17
C TRP A 27 -1.45 7.78 -2.98
N ASN A 28 -0.29 8.23 -2.50
CA ASN A 28 -0.24 9.13 -1.34
C ASN A 28 -0.86 10.50 -1.63
N ALA A 29 -0.80 10.98 -2.88
CA ALA A 29 -1.53 12.19 -3.27
C ALA A 29 -3.05 11.98 -3.17
N GLU A 30 -3.56 10.86 -3.65
CA GLU A 30 -4.98 10.52 -3.52
C GLU A 30 -5.39 10.32 -2.04
N GLY A 31 -4.53 9.65 -1.26
CA GLY A 31 -4.74 9.49 0.17
C GLY A 31 -4.82 10.83 0.90
N ALA A 32 -3.94 11.78 0.55
CA ALA A 32 -3.96 13.12 1.14
C ALA A 32 -5.27 13.87 0.87
N ILE A 33 -5.89 13.69 -0.30
CA ILE A 33 -7.23 14.26 -0.61
C ILE A 33 -8.29 13.73 0.37
N ARG A 34 -8.13 12.49 0.84
CA ARG A 34 -9.02 11.80 1.78
C ARG A 34 -8.59 11.93 3.24
N GLY A 35 -7.53 12.69 3.52
CA GLY A 35 -6.98 12.86 4.88
C GLY A 35 -6.17 11.67 5.40
N LEU A 36 -5.73 10.78 4.52
CA LEU A 36 -4.98 9.58 4.89
C LEU A 36 -3.48 9.86 5.06
N PRO A 37 -2.83 9.27 6.08
CA PRO A 37 -1.38 9.34 6.25
C PRO A 37 -0.65 8.58 5.14
N PRO A 38 0.54 9.01 4.67
CA PRO A 38 1.23 8.35 3.56
C PRO A 38 1.69 6.91 3.89
N LEU A 39 1.63 6.00 2.93
CA LEU A 39 2.23 4.66 3.03
C LEU A 39 3.46 4.52 2.13
N ALA A 40 4.28 3.52 2.44
CA ALA A 40 5.23 2.99 1.47
C ALA A 40 4.47 2.07 0.52
N TRP A 41 4.44 2.44 -0.77
CA TRP A 41 3.77 1.67 -1.81
C TRP A 41 4.77 0.95 -2.70
N GLN A 42 4.44 -0.28 -3.05
CA GLN A 42 5.25 -1.15 -3.90
C GLN A 42 4.36 -1.84 -4.92
N LEU A 43 4.96 -2.28 -6.04
CA LEU A 43 4.30 -3.21 -6.93
C LEU A 43 4.28 -4.59 -6.28
N GLY A 44 3.15 -5.30 -6.42
CA GLY A 44 3.09 -6.71 -6.04
C GLY A 44 4.11 -7.55 -6.81
N GLY A 45 4.42 -8.74 -6.29
CA GLY A 45 5.25 -9.71 -6.97
C GLY A 45 4.59 -10.19 -8.27
N PRO A 46 5.36 -10.53 -9.32
CA PRO A 46 4.84 -10.88 -10.65
C PRO A 46 3.90 -12.09 -10.69
N TRP A 47 3.74 -12.83 -9.59
CA TRP A 47 2.92 -14.05 -9.51
C TRP A 47 1.99 -14.09 -8.29
N GLU A 48 1.86 -12.97 -7.57
CA GLU A 48 1.12 -12.92 -6.30
C GLU A 48 -0.36 -12.58 -6.50
N GLY A 49 -0.76 -12.20 -7.71
CA GLY A 49 -2.12 -11.70 -7.99
C GLY A 49 -2.41 -10.34 -7.34
N VAL A 50 -1.42 -9.74 -6.66
CA VAL A 50 -1.47 -8.42 -6.05
C VAL A 50 -0.89 -7.39 -7.02
N HIS A 51 -1.58 -6.27 -7.20
CA HIS A 51 -1.08 -5.16 -8.02
C HIS A 51 -0.23 -4.22 -7.19
N PHE A 52 -0.69 -3.87 -5.99
CA PHE A 52 -0.01 -2.93 -5.10
C PHE A 52 0.05 -3.45 -3.66
N THR A 53 1.19 -3.26 -3.02
CA THR A 53 1.38 -3.51 -1.59
C THR A 53 1.60 -2.17 -0.88
N GLY A 54 0.95 -1.96 0.25
CA GLY A 54 1.12 -0.79 1.10
C GLY A 54 1.54 -1.17 2.52
N ASP A 55 2.51 -0.45 3.07
CA ASP A 55 2.96 -0.65 4.45
C ASP A 55 3.16 0.67 5.21
N ALA A 56 3.06 0.53 6.54
CA ALA A 56 3.17 1.61 7.50
C ALA A 56 4.49 1.55 8.30
N ASP A 57 5.57 0.96 7.76
CA ASP A 57 6.79 0.70 8.55
C ASP A 57 7.52 1.98 8.98
N ALA A 58 7.26 3.11 8.30
CA ALA A 58 7.74 4.42 8.69
C ALA A 58 7.12 4.94 10.01
N TYR A 59 6.02 4.34 10.46
CA TYR A 59 5.32 4.73 11.69
C TYR A 59 5.74 3.89 12.89
N ALA A 60 5.50 4.42 14.09
CA ALA A 60 5.66 3.67 15.33
C ALA A 60 4.71 2.45 15.33
N PRO A 61 5.15 1.26 15.80
CA PRO A 61 4.36 0.03 15.73
C PRO A 61 2.92 0.20 16.25
N GLU A 62 2.74 0.98 17.31
CA GLU A 62 1.47 1.17 18.01
C GLU A 62 0.39 1.85 17.14
N VAL A 63 0.79 2.62 16.12
CA VAL A 63 -0.15 3.35 15.24
C VAL A 63 -0.25 2.75 13.84
N ARG A 64 0.56 1.73 13.50
CA ARG A 64 0.58 1.13 12.14
C ARG A 64 -0.77 0.53 11.77
N ARG A 65 -1.42 -0.11 12.73
CA ARG A 65 -2.75 -0.69 12.56
C ARG A 65 -3.77 0.39 12.16
N ASP A 66 -3.88 1.46 12.95
CA ASP A 66 -4.82 2.56 12.69
C ASP A 66 -4.57 3.22 11.33
N VAL A 67 -3.30 3.39 10.96
CA VAL A 67 -2.89 3.91 9.65
C VAL A 67 -3.39 3.00 8.52
N ILE A 68 -3.20 1.69 8.62
CA ILE A 68 -3.63 0.74 7.59
C ILE A 68 -5.16 0.62 7.54
N GLU A 69 -5.82 0.52 8.68
CA GLU A 69 -7.30 0.47 8.74
C GLU A 69 -7.93 1.74 8.17
N SER A 70 -7.31 2.91 8.39
CA SER A 70 -7.74 4.16 7.76
C SER A 70 -7.64 4.10 6.24
N TRP A 71 -6.60 3.48 5.69
CA TRP A 71 -6.48 3.26 4.25
C TRP A 71 -7.51 2.31 3.69
N ILE A 72 -7.73 1.19 4.37
CA ILE A 72 -8.75 0.21 4.01
C ILE A 72 -10.14 0.88 3.94
N ALA A 73 -10.48 1.69 4.95
CA ALA A 73 -11.72 2.46 4.98
C ALA A 73 -11.74 3.57 3.90
N GLY A 74 -10.65 4.30 3.74
CA GLY A 74 -10.52 5.39 2.77
C GLY A 74 -10.53 4.94 1.31
N LEU A 75 -10.27 3.65 1.02
CA LEU A 75 -10.47 3.03 -0.28
C LEU A 75 -11.94 2.61 -0.52
N GLY A 76 -12.82 2.76 0.48
CA GLY A 76 -14.22 2.34 0.39
C GLY A 76 -14.42 0.83 0.52
N LEU A 77 -13.45 0.12 1.12
CA LEU A 77 -13.45 -1.34 1.19
C LEU A 77 -13.92 -1.88 2.55
N ALA A 78 -14.10 -1.01 3.55
CA ALA A 78 -14.47 -1.38 4.91
C ALA A 78 -15.86 -2.03 5.04
N ASP A 79 -16.85 -1.64 4.23
CA ASP A 79 -18.21 -2.22 4.28
C ASP A 79 -18.27 -3.68 3.77
N ALA A 80 -17.20 -4.17 3.13
CA ALA A 80 -17.08 -5.54 2.64
C ALA A 80 -16.22 -6.44 3.55
N ILE A 81 -15.68 -5.91 4.65
CA ILE A 81 -14.80 -6.66 5.55
C ILE A 81 -15.63 -7.29 6.64
N ASP A 82 -16.04 -8.54 6.40
CA ASP A 82 -16.45 -9.40 7.49
C ASP A 82 -15.22 -9.72 8.35
N LEU A 83 -15.14 -9.18 9.57
CA LEU A 83 -14.00 -9.43 10.47
C LEU A 83 -13.94 -10.89 10.97
N THR A 84 -14.98 -11.68 10.69
CA THR A 84 -15.06 -13.08 11.13
C THR A 84 -14.74 -14.10 10.02
N ASP A 85 -14.77 -13.71 8.74
CA ASP A 85 -14.50 -14.58 7.58
C ASP A 85 -13.83 -13.85 6.38
N GLY A 86 -13.37 -12.61 6.59
CA GLY A 86 -12.98 -11.68 5.52
C GLY A 86 -11.48 -11.67 5.16
N PRO A 87 -11.07 -10.74 4.26
CA PRO A 87 -9.77 -10.68 3.57
C PRO A 87 -8.51 -10.52 4.44
N LEU A 88 -8.64 -10.66 5.75
CA LEU A 88 -7.62 -10.41 6.76
C LEU A 88 -7.06 -11.74 7.27
N ALA A 89 -5.79 -12.03 6.98
CA ALA A 89 -5.10 -13.24 7.40
C ALA A 89 -3.86 -12.91 8.22
N ARG A 90 -3.63 -13.65 9.31
CA ARG A 90 -2.34 -13.60 10.03
C ARG A 90 -1.30 -14.37 9.21
N ARG A 91 -0.20 -13.71 8.84
CA ARG A 91 0.97 -14.31 8.19
C ARG A 91 2.20 -14.07 9.06
N GLY A 92 2.53 -15.05 9.91
CA GLY A 92 3.60 -14.92 10.89
C GLY A 92 3.27 -13.84 11.93
N ASP A 93 4.12 -12.82 12.00
CA ASP A 93 4.00 -11.71 12.94
C ASP A 93 3.17 -10.54 12.37
N ASP A 94 2.70 -10.65 11.12
CA ASP A 94 1.93 -9.62 10.45
C ASP A 94 0.46 -10.04 10.25
N MET A 95 -0.42 -9.05 10.30
CA MET A 95 -1.76 -9.11 9.75
C MET A 95 -1.73 -8.57 8.33
N VAL A 96 -2.22 -9.38 7.40
CA VAL A 96 -2.24 -9.06 5.97
C VAL A 96 -3.69 -9.00 5.52
N TRP A 97 -4.07 -7.84 5.02
CA TRP A 97 -5.35 -7.63 4.39
C TRP A 97 -5.19 -7.65 2.86
N THR A 98 -6.07 -8.35 2.14
CA THR A 98 -6.06 -8.39 0.67
C THR A 98 -7.45 -8.10 0.10
N GLY A 99 -7.61 -7.00 -0.62
CA GLY A 99 -8.89 -6.63 -1.24
C GLY A 99 -8.74 -6.11 -2.66
N ALA A 100 -9.86 -5.85 -3.32
CA ALA A 100 -9.87 -5.32 -4.69
C ALA A 100 -10.81 -4.11 -4.83
N LEU A 101 -10.36 -3.12 -5.60
CA LEU A 101 -11.16 -1.96 -6.04
C LEU A 101 -11.03 -1.86 -7.57
N ASP A 102 -12.15 -1.95 -8.29
CA ASP A 102 -12.17 -1.87 -9.76
C ASP A 102 -11.12 -2.78 -10.43
N ASP A 103 -11.12 -4.07 -10.06
CA ASP A 103 -10.16 -5.10 -10.49
C ASP A 103 -8.69 -4.89 -10.07
N VAL A 104 -8.38 -3.79 -9.37
CA VAL A 104 -7.06 -3.54 -8.79
C VAL A 104 -6.98 -4.21 -7.43
N VAL A 105 -6.07 -5.18 -7.30
CA VAL A 105 -5.85 -5.95 -6.06
C VAL A 105 -4.77 -5.29 -5.19
N PHE A 106 -5.09 -5.08 -3.92
CA PHE A 106 -4.24 -4.46 -2.91
C PHE A 106 -3.90 -5.44 -1.81
N GLU A 107 -2.67 -5.35 -1.32
CA GLU A 107 -2.25 -5.99 -0.07
C GLU A 107 -1.78 -4.91 0.92
N LEU A 108 -2.32 -4.91 2.13
CA LEU A 108 -1.94 -3.99 3.19
C LEU A 108 -1.51 -4.78 4.43
N ARG A 109 -0.38 -4.40 5.02
CA ARG A 109 0.22 -5.11 6.16
C ARG A 109 0.40 -4.22 7.39
N TYR A 110 0.12 -4.78 8.56
CA TYR A 110 0.49 -4.20 9.85
C TYR A 110 0.86 -5.30 10.85
N PRO A 111 1.64 -5.02 11.91
CA PRO A 111 2.01 -6.02 12.91
C PRO A 111 0.78 -6.62 13.62
N ALA A 112 0.77 -7.94 13.81
CA ALA A 112 -0.32 -8.64 14.49
C ALA A 112 -0.37 -8.40 16.00
N ASP A 113 0.79 -8.12 16.60
CA ASP A 113 0.92 -7.91 18.03
C ASP A 113 0.93 -6.42 18.41
N CYS A 114 0.20 -5.57 17.68
CA CYS A 114 -0.23 -4.27 18.22
C CYS A 114 -1.17 -4.55 19.39
N ALA A 115 -0.57 -4.82 20.56
CA ALA A 115 -1.24 -5.04 21.82
C ALA A 115 -2.20 -3.86 22.04
N ASP A 116 -3.46 -4.19 22.28
CA ASP A 116 -4.45 -3.25 22.77
C ASP A 116 -3.84 -2.49 23.97
N PRO A 117 -3.72 -1.15 23.94
CA PRO A 117 -3.27 -0.41 25.11
C PRO A 117 -4.27 -0.52 26.27
N ALA A 118 -5.45 -1.10 26.06
CA ALA A 118 -6.29 -1.60 27.14
C ALA A 118 -5.86 -3.03 27.51
N GLY A 119 -4.89 -3.14 28.41
CA GLY A 119 -4.63 -4.40 29.09
C GLY A 119 -5.90 -4.93 29.79
N PRO A 120 -6.10 -6.25 29.88
CA PRO A 120 -7.11 -6.82 30.75
C PRO A 120 -6.64 -6.69 32.20
N ASP A 121 -6.86 -5.51 32.80
CA ASP A 121 -6.97 -5.21 34.24
C ASP A 121 -6.43 -3.80 34.55
N ALA A 122 -7.34 -2.85 34.77
CA ALA A 122 -7.15 -1.69 35.63
C ALA A 122 -8.49 -1.29 36.27
#